data_AF-A0A0E3VVW7-F1
#
_entry.id   AF-A0A0E3VVW7-F1
#
_cell.length_a   1.000
_cell.length_b   1.000
_cell.length_c   1.000
_cell.angle_alpha   90.00
_cell.angle_beta   90.00
_cell.angle_gamma   90.00
#
_symmetry.space_group_name_H-M   'P 1'
#
loop_
_entity.id
_entity.type
_entity.pdbx_description
1 polymer ?
#
loop_
_entity_poly.entity_id
_entity_poly.type
_entity_poly.pdbx_seq_one_letter_code
_entity_poly.pdbx_strand_id
1 'polypeptide(L)'
;MEDICSAAATSGAGLLQSDVRTSDVPVTPSTKEAFQGYFAANLHVEDVRAVRGVPLLLSGRKVLRDQDIFSSERDMLKTPLYRHLGQLGFQWWSAISFWAGPAMWALALQRKRGEGAFEDDDLKAFALLSDALTEAATLSHAVGRQVLLGSLSAFDSINEPALSMTGMGRVLEINAAAAEIFDADFRVHNNRLYMRDGKATRALDARLTNSDRELRLRAGSRIGDIIVARRETKRPIVIKLLPVPGAARSPFLGARFILTLTDMEVVRKSEIELLSAIFALTAAEAKVARLIAAGWSPEMIADDLALSRETVRNQIKAVFSKTATHRQNELAALIGHMRNL
;
A
#
# COMPACT_ATOMS: atom_id res chain seq x y z
N MET A 1 -15.88 -5.05 -18.17
CA MET A 1 -16.69 -3.82 -18.05
C MET A 1 -17.13 -3.33 -19.42
N GLU A 2 -16.23 -3.17 -20.40
CA GLU A 2 -16.64 -2.79 -21.77
C GLU A 2 -17.64 -3.79 -22.38
N ASP A 3 -17.43 -5.10 -22.18
CA ASP A 3 -18.40 -6.12 -22.61
C ASP A 3 -19.77 -5.96 -21.92
N ILE A 4 -19.78 -5.61 -20.64
CA ILE A 4 -21.03 -5.31 -19.90
C ILE A 4 -21.69 -4.07 -20.49
N CYS A 5 -20.94 -3.01 -20.78
CA CYS A 5 -21.48 -1.80 -21.38
C CYS A 5 -22.08 -2.06 -22.77
N SER A 6 -21.40 -2.88 -23.57
CA SER A 6 -21.86 -3.32 -24.89
C SER A 6 -23.17 -4.10 -24.79
N ALA A 7 -23.22 -5.10 -23.90
CA ALA A 7 -24.42 -5.91 -23.67
C ALA A 7 -25.59 -5.13 -23.06
N ALA A 8 -25.30 -4.12 -22.23
CA ALA A 8 -26.27 -3.28 -21.55
C ALA A 8 -26.71 -2.04 -22.38
N ALA A 9 -26.19 -1.88 -23.60
CA ALA A 9 -26.40 -0.71 -24.44
C ALA A 9 -26.14 0.61 -23.68
N THR A 10 -24.95 0.73 -23.10
CA THR A 10 -24.55 1.92 -22.33
C THR A 10 -23.25 2.52 -22.85
N SER A 11 -23.16 3.85 -22.79
CA SER A 11 -21.99 4.61 -23.23
C SER A 11 -20.77 4.47 -22.30
N GLY A 12 -20.93 3.99 -21.07
CA GLY A 12 -19.79 3.68 -20.20
C GLY A 12 -20.16 3.28 -18.79
N ALA A 13 -19.16 2.89 -18.01
CA ALA A 13 -19.34 2.44 -16.64
C ALA A 13 -18.15 2.72 -15.73
N GLY A 14 -18.40 2.77 -14.43
CA GLY A 14 -17.36 2.77 -13.41
C GLY A 14 -17.78 2.02 -12.16
N LEU A 15 -16.79 1.47 -11.45
CA LEU A 15 -17.00 0.85 -10.15
C LEU A 15 -16.89 1.89 -9.04
N LEU A 16 -17.80 1.85 -8.08
CA LEU A 16 -17.77 2.70 -6.89
C LEU A 16 -18.14 1.87 -5.67
N GLN A 17 -17.41 2.04 -4.58
CA GLN A 17 -17.79 1.47 -3.28
C GLN A 17 -18.76 2.43 -2.56
N SER A 18 -19.70 1.90 -1.77
CA SER A 18 -20.77 2.70 -1.16
C SER A 18 -20.31 3.62 -0.04
N ASP A 19 -19.36 3.15 0.77
CA ASP A 19 -18.85 3.79 1.99
C ASP A 19 -17.54 4.54 1.79
N VAL A 20 -16.71 4.10 0.84
CA VAL A 20 -15.38 4.69 0.57
C VAL A 20 -15.22 4.99 -0.92
N ARG A 21 -15.30 6.27 -1.31
CA ARG A 21 -15.13 6.69 -2.71
C ARG A 21 -13.72 7.15 -2.98
N THR A 22 -12.96 6.37 -3.75
CA THR A 22 -11.59 6.69 -4.18
C THR A 22 -11.51 6.84 -5.69
N SER A 23 -10.54 7.64 -6.16
CA SER A 23 -10.29 7.85 -7.59
C SER A 23 -9.67 6.64 -8.30
N ASP A 24 -9.11 5.69 -7.56
CA ASP A 24 -8.40 4.51 -8.08
C ASP A 24 -9.32 3.30 -8.26
N VAL A 25 -10.41 3.54 -8.99
CA VAL A 25 -11.42 2.54 -9.33
C VAL A 25 -11.44 2.26 -10.83
N PRO A 26 -11.74 1.02 -11.25
CA PRO A 26 -11.91 0.71 -12.66
C PRO A 26 -13.05 1.51 -13.29
N VAL A 27 -12.77 2.13 -14.43
CA VAL A 27 -13.73 2.84 -15.27
C VAL A 27 -13.51 2.47 -16.74
N THR A 28 -14.55 2.53 -17.57
CA THR A 28 -14.38 2.42 -19.02
C THR A 28 -13.67 3.66 -19.57
N PRO A 29 -12.91 3.54 -20.67
CA PRO A 29 -12.22 4.68 -21.28
C PRO A 29 -13.14 5.87 -21.57
N SER A 30 -14.38 5.58 -21.99
CA SER A 30 -15.41 6.58 -22.32
C SER A 30 -15.85 7.45 -21.14
N THR A 31 -15.75 6.97 -19.90
CA THR A 31 -16.15 7.71 -18.69
C THR A 31 -14.96 8.23 -17.90
N LYS A 32 -13.73 8.01 -18.38
CA LYS A 32 -12.51 8.36 -17.67
C LYS A 32 -12.43 9.84 -17.33
N GLU A 33 -12.69 10.71 -18.29
CA GLU A 33 -12.71 12.17 -18.09
C GLU A 33 -13.80 12.60 -17.09
N ALA A 34 -15.00 12.00 -17.20
CA ALA A 34 -16.10 12.26 -16.30
C ALA A 34 -15.76 11.92 -14.84
N PHE A 35 -15.15 10.75 -14.62
CA PHE A 35 -14.72 10.32 -13.28
C PHE A 35 -13.56 11.15 -12.73
N GLN A 36 -12.59 11.54 -13.57
CA GLN A 36 -11.50 12.42 -13.16
C GLN A 36 -12.01 13.77 -12.67
N GLY A 37 -12.91 14.42 -13.44
CA GLY A 37 -13.52 15.68 -13.03
C GLY A 37 -14.41 15.53 -11.79
N TYR A 38 -15.12 14.40 -11.66
CA TYR A 38 -15.97 14.09 -10.51
C TYR A 38 -15.19 14.01 -9.20
N PHE A 39 -14.00 13.40 -9.19
CA PHE A 39 -13.14 13.41 -8.01
C PHE A 39 -12.42 14.75 -7.81
N ALA A 40 -11.89 15.37 -8.89
CA ALA A 40 -11.17 16.64 -8.80
C ALA A 40 -12.04 17.80 -8.29
N ALA A 41 -13.32 17.82 -8.64
CA ALA A 41 -14.28 18.82 -8.19
C ALA A 41 -14.97 18.45 -6.85
N ASN A 42 -14.51 17.40 -6.16
CA ASN A 42 -15.09 16.90 -4.91
C ASN A 42 -16.59 16.54 -4.98
N LEU A 43 -17.11 16.26 -6.19
CA LEU A 43 -18.53 15.91 -6.39
C LEU A 43 -18.90 14.58 -5.71
N HIS A 44 -17.90 13.76 -5.40
CA HIS A 44 -18.06 12.49 -4.71
C HIS A 44 -18.49 12.60 -3.25
N VAL A 45 -18.22 13.72 -2.60
CA VAL A 45 -18.54 13.97 -1.18
C VAL A 45 -20.05 14.16 -1.00
N GLU A 46 -20.69 14.84 -1.94
CA GLU A 46 -22.13 15.17 -1.91
C GLU A 46 -22.87 14.53 -3.10
N ASP A 47 -22.41 13.38 -3.58
CA ASP A 47 -23.05 12.72 -4.71
C ASP A 47 -24.49 12.34 -4.33
N VAL A 48 -25.44 13.04 -4.93
CA VAL A 48 -26.89 12.84 -4.77
C VAL A 48 -27.33 11.41 -5.04
N ARG A 49 -26.67 10.69 -5.96
CA ARG A 49 -26.91 9.26 -6.24
C ARG A 49 -26.48 8.40 -5.06
N ALA A 50 -25.38 8.75 -4.40
CA ALA A 50 -24.94 8.07 -3.19
C ALA A 50 -25.91 8.33 -2.03
N VAL A 51 -26.17 9.61 -1.75
CA VAL A 51 -26.99 10.08 -0.62
C VAL A 51 -28.39 9.49 -0.67
N ARG A 52 -29.01 9.45 -1.85
CA ARG A 52 -30.39 8.95 -2.00
C ARG A 52 -30.46 7.46 -2.36
N GLY A 53 -29.49 6.95 -3.12
CA GLY A 53 -29.53 5.60 -3.65
C GLY A 53 -28.95 4.54 -2.71
N VAL A 54 -27.86 4.80 -2.00
CA VAL A 54 -27.22 3.80 -1.12
C VAL A 54 -28.19 3.24 -0.07
N PRO A 55 -29.02 4.04 0.63
CA PRO A 55 -29.99 3.50 1.58
C PRO A 55 -30.99 2.51 0.93
N LEU A 56 -31.39 2.77 -0.31
CA LEU A 56 -32.31 1.89 -1.06
C LEU A 56 -31.63 0.59 -1.50
N LEU A 57 -30.33 0.64 -1.86
CA LEU A 57 -29.57 -0.56 -2.17
C LEU A 57 -29.35 -1.42 -0.93
N LEU A 58 -29.04 -0.78 0.20
CA LEU A 58 -28.85 -1.47 1.48
C LEU A 58 -30.14 -2.10 2.03
N SER A 59 -31.33 -1.62 1.63
CA SER A 59 -32.60 -2.25 1.98
C SER A 59 -32.93 -3.50 1.15
N GLY A 60 -32.03 -3.92 0.26
CA GLY A 60 -32.14 -5.14 -0.53
C GLY A 60 -32.43 -4.93 -2.01
N ARG A 61 -32.54 -3.69 -2.50
CA ARG A 61 -32.65 -3.45 -3.95
C ARG A 61 -31.32 -3.74 -4.64
N LYS A 62 -31.38 -4.52 -5.72
CA LYS A 62 -30.20 -4.87 -6.56
C LYS A 62 -29.86 -3.81 -7.59
N VAL A 63 -30.85 -3.05 -8.06
CA VAL A 63 -30.70 -2.08 -9.15
C VAL A 63 -31.47 -0.81 -8.86
N LEU A 64 -30.86 0.33 -9.19
CA LEU A 64 -31.49 1.65 -9.20
C LEU A 64 -31.26 2.35 -10.53
N ARG A 65 -32.13 3.30 -10.84
CA ARG A 65 -31.99 4.29 -11.92
C ARG A 65 -32.33 5.69 -11.41
N ASP A 66 -32.13 6.70 -12.25
CA ASP A 66 -32.43 8.10 -11.92
C ASP A 66 -33.85 8.30 -11.36
N GLN A 67 -34.85 7.65 -11.97
CA GLN A 67 -36.27 7.76 -11.60
C GLN A 67 -36.58 7.22 -10.21
N ASP A 68 -35.70 6.39 -9.63
CA ASP A 68 -35.88 5.90 -8.25
C ASP A 68 -35.51 6.95 -7.20
N ILE A 69 -34.70 7.95 -7.57
CA ILE A 69 -34.09 8.90 -6.63
C ILE A 69 -34.39 10.38 -6.96
N PHE A 70 -35.08 10.64 -8.07
CA PHE A 70 -35.54 11.96 -8.50
C PHE A 70 -37.02 11.96 -8.84
N SER A 71 -37.73 12.99 -8.39
CA SER A 71 -39.15 13.20 -8.71
C SER A 71 -39.37 13.73 -10.14
N SER A 72 -38.35 14.36 -10.75
CA SER A 72 -38.42 14.87 -12.12
C SER A 72 -37.03 14.98 -12.76
N GLU A 73 -36.96 14.82 -14.08
CA GLU A 73 -35.72 15.05 -14.86
C GLU A 73 -35.21 16.49 -14.70
N ARG A 74 -36.12 17.47 -14.62
CA ARG A 74 -35.76 18.87 -14.42
C ARG A 74 -34.98 19.10 -13.12
N ASP A 75 -35.34 18.40 -12.05
CA ASP A 75 -34.64 18.54 -10.76
C ASP A 75 -33.32 17.77 -10.74
N MET A 76 -33.27 16.62 -11.41
CA MET A 76 -32.04 15.87 -11.65
C MET A 76 -30.97 16.73 -12.33
N LEU A 77 -31.33 17.38 -13.46
CA LEU A 77 -30.40 18.18 -14.27
C LEU A 77 -29.86 19.45 -13.58
N LYS A 78 -30.51 19.94 -12.51
CA LYS A 78 -30.03 21.11 -11.74
C LYS A 78 -28.86 20.76 -10.81
N THR A 79 -28.72 19.49 -10.42
CA THR A 79 -27.71 19.09 -9.46
C THR A 79 -26.28 19.30 -10.00
N PRO A 80 -25.28 19.61 -9.15
CA PRO A 80 -23.90 19.79 -9.59
C PRO A 80 -23.35 18.59 -10.38
N LEU A 81 -23.68 17.37 -9.95
CA LEU A 81 -23.25 16.14 -10.60
C LEU A 81 -23.75 16.03 -12.06
N TYR A 82 -25.03 16.27 -12.31
CA TYR A 82 -25.59 16.12 -13.67
C TYR A 82 -25.21 17.29 -14.58
N ARG A 83 -24.95 18.47 -14.03
CA ARG A 83 -24.33 19.57 -14.79
C ARG A 83 -22.93 19.20 -15.28
N HIS A 84 -22.11 18.60 -14.42
CA HIS A 84 -20.78 18.09 -14.78
C HIS A 84 -20.86 16.99 -15.84
N LEU A 85 -21.68 15.96 -15.62
CA LEU A 85 -21.86 14.85 -16.57
C LEU A 85 -22.42 15.34 -17.93
N GLY A 86 -23.33 16.31 -17.90
CA GLY A 86 -23.95 16.89 -19.08
C GLY A 86 -22.98 17.63 -20.00
N GLN A 87 -21.91 18.25 -19.45
CA GLN A 87 -20.85 18.86 -20.26
C GLN A 87 -20.09 17.84 -21.11
N LEU A 88 -20.09 16.58 -20.68
CA LEU A 88 -19.46 15.45 -21.36
C LEU A 88 -20.47 14.59 -22.14
N GLY A 89 -21.73 15.05 -22.25
CA GLY A 89 -22.80 14.40 -23.02
C GLY A 89 -23.54 13.27 -22.29
N PHE A 90 -23.17 12.94 -21.05
CA PHE A 90 -23.87 11.96 -20.23
C PHE A 90 -25.11 12.56 -19.57
N GLN A 91 -26.15 11.75 -19.41
CA GLN A 91 -27.40 12.22 -18.79
C GLN A 91 -28.07 11.17 -17.91
N TRP A 92 -28.03 9.91 -18.31
CA TRP A 92 -28.79 8.85 -17.67
C TRP A 92 -27.88 7.91 -16.91
N TRP A 93 -28.34 7.43 -15.76
CA TRP A 93 -27.59 6.57 -14.87
C TRP A 93 -28.44 5.43 -14.31
N SER A 94 -27.79 4.28 -14.19
CA SER A 94 -28.26 3.16 -13.39
C SER A 94 -27.10 2.60 -12.58
N ALA A 95 -27.40 2.03 -11.42
CA ALA A 95 -26.42 1.32 -10.60
C ALA A 95 -26.90 -0.11 -10.34
N ILE A 96 -25.98 -1.04 -10.55
CA ILE A 96 -26.12 -2.44 -10.17
C ILE A 96 -25.32 -2.63 -8.89
N SER A 97 -25.99 -2.91 -7.77
CA SER A 97 -25.30 -3.22 -6.52
C SER A 97 -24.81 -4.66 -6.53
N PHE A 98 -23.68 -4.91 -5.89
CA PHE A 98 -23.12 -6.23 -5.65
C PHE A 98 -22.20 -6.18 -4.43
N TRP A 99 -21.82 -7.35 -3.91
CA TRP A 99 -21.05 -7.45 -2.67
C TRP A 99 -19.65 -8.00 -2.91
N ALA A 100 -18.68 -7.43 -2.20
CA ALA A 100 -17.32 -7.96 -2.12
C ALA A 100 -16.91 -8.07 -0.63
N GLY A 101 -17.18 -9.24 -0.04
CA GLY A 101 -17.13 -9.40 1.41
C GLY A 101 -18.16 -8.47 2.09
N PRO A 102 -17.78 -7.69 3.12
CA PRO A 102 -18.70 -6.78 3.81
C PRO A 102 -18.95 -5.47 3.05
N ALA A 103 -18.20 -5.18 1.99
CA ALA A 103 -18.31 -3.93 1.25
C ALA A 103 -19.35 -4.06 0.12
N MET A 104 -20.28 -3.10 0.07
CA MET A 104 -21.20 -2.96 -1.05
C MET A 104 -20.57 -2.10 -2.14
N TRP A 105 -20.62 -2.61 -3.35
CA TRP A 105 -20.12 -1.96 -4.55
C TRP A 105 -21.27 -1.71 -5.51
N ALA A 106 -21.09 -0.72 -6.37
CA ALA A 106 -21.99 -0.40 -7.46
C ALA A 106 -21.22 -0.38 -8.77
N LEU A 107 -21.73 -1.09 -9.77
CA LEU A 107 -21.41 -0.82 -11.17
C LEU A 107 -22.31 0.30 -11.65
N ALA A 108 -21.76 1.51 -11.71
CA ALA A 108 -22.47 2.71 -12.17
C ALA A 108 -22.39 2.78 -13.70
N LEU A 109 -23.52 2.53 -14.35
CA LEU A 109 -23.70 2.62 -15.79
C LEU A 109 -24.12 4.04 -16.18
N GLN A 110 -23.64 4.50 -17.33
CA GLN A 110 -23.93 5.84 -17.86
C GLN A 110 -24.41 5.73 -19.31
N ARG A 111 -25.51 6.42 -19.61
CA ARG A 111 -26.04 6.62 -20.95
C ARG A 111 -25.96 8.10 -21.32
N LYS A 112 -25.66 8.38 -22.59
CA LYS A 112 -25.70 9.72 -23.19
C LYS A 112 -27.14 10.19 -23.35
N ARG A 113 -27.33 11.51 -23.50
CA ARG A 113 -28.66 12.12 -23.67
C ARG A 113 -29.54 11.41 -24.70
N GLY A 114 -29.00 11.10 -25.87
CA GLY A 114 -29.73 10.48 -26.98
C GLY A 114 -30.05 8.99 -26.82
N GLU A 115 -29.51 8.32 -25.80
CA GLU A 115 -29.70 6.88 -25.57
C GLU A 115 -30.95 6.56 -24.73
N GLY A 116 -31.61 7.59 -24.19
CA GLY A 116 -32.80 7.43 -23.35
C GLY A 116 -32.49 6.93 -21.93
N ALA A 117 -33.49 7.06 -21.07
CA ALA A 117 -33.44 6.58 -19.70
C ALA A 117 -33.40 5.05 -19.62
N PHE A 118 -33.02 4.51 -18.46
CA PHE A 118 -33.10 3.08 -18.19
C PHE A 118 -34.54 2.65 -17.90
N GLU A 119 -35.03 1.63 -18.61
CA GLU A 119 -36.40 1.14 -18.53
C GLU A 119 -36.53 -0.10 -17.63
N ASP A 120 -37.74 -0.56 -17.38
CA ASP A 120 -37.98 -1.67 -16.43
C ASP A 120 -37.33 -2.99 -16.88
N ASP A 121 -37.23 -3.20 -18.19
CA ASP A 121 -36.57 -4.38 -18.74
C ASP A 121 -35.05 -4.33 -18.59
N ASP A 122 -34.44 -3.13 -18.63
CA ASP A 122 -33.02 -2.95 -18.26
C ASP A 122 -32.80 -3.41 -16.80
N LEU A 123 -33.67 -2.97 -15.88
CA LEU A 123 -33.57 -3.28 -14.46
C LEU A 123 -33.67 -4.79 -14.18
N LYS A 124 -34.56 -5.51 -14.88
CA LYS A 124 -34.68 -6.97 -14.75
C LYS A 124 -33.40 -7.68 -15.19
N ALA A 125 -32.82 -7.27 -16.33
CA ALA A 125 -31.58 -7.84 -16.83
C ALA A 125 -30.40 -7.56 -15.87
N PHE A 126 -30.31 -6.33 -15.36
CA PHE A 126 -29.25 -5.91 -14.45
C PHE A 126 -29.34 -6.61 -13.08
N ALA A 127 -30.54 -6.95 -12.62
CA ALA A 127 -30.72 -7.68 -11.37
C ALA A 127 -30.09 -9.08 -11.41
N LEU A 128 -30.07 -9.73 -12.59
CA LEU A 128 -29.35 -11.00 -12.79
C LEU A 128 -27.84 -10.82 -12.73
N LEU A 129 -27.34 -9.68 -13.22
CA LEU A 129 -25.90 -9.37 -13.22
C LEU A 129 -25.36 -9.09 -11.80
N SER A 130 -26.19 -8.58 -10.89
CA SER A 130 -25.84 -8.32 -9.48
C SER A 130 -25.25 -9.55 -8.77
N ASP A 131 -25.84 -10.72 -8.96
CA ASP A 131 -25.39 -11.97 -8.32
C ASP A 131 -24.07 -12.46 -8.94
N ALA A 132 -23.98 -12.45 -10.27
CA ALA A 132 -22.76 -12.83 -10.98
C ALA A 132 -21.59 -11.89 -10.66
N LEU A 133 -21.85 -10.59 -10.48
CA LEU A 133 -20.84 -9.62 -10.05
C LEU A 133 -20.38 -9.88 -8.61
N THR A 134 -21.30 -10.28 -7.72
CA THR A 134 -20.96 -10.65 -6.34
C THR A 134 -20.03 -11.87 -6.31
N GLU A 135 -20.32 -12.90 -7.11
CA GLU A 135 -19.48 -14.09 -7.24
C GLU A 135 -18.11 -13.73 -7.82
N ALA A 136 -18.07 -12.99 -8.93
CA ALA A 136 -16.83 -12.56 -9.57
C ALA A 136 -15.97 -11.68 -8.65
N ALA A 137 -16.57 -10.78 -7.89
CA ALA A 137 -15.88 -9.93 -6.92
C ALA A 137 -15.30 -10.75 -5.76
N THR A 138 -16.06 -11.73 -5.27
CA THR A 138 -15.61 -12.66 -4.22
C THR A 138 -14.41 -13.48 -4.69
N LEU A 139 -14.48 -14.05 -5.89
CA LEU A 139 -13.37 -14.80 -6.48
C LEU A 139 -12.15 -13.90 -6.72
N SER A 140 -12.34 -12.71 -7.27
CA SER A 140 -11.27 -11.74 -7.52
C SER A 140 -10.58 -11.32 -6.21
N HIS A 141 -11.33 -11.10 -5.14
CA HIS A 141 -10.77 -10.84 -3.82
C HIS A 141 -9.93 -12.03 -3.35
N ALA A 142 -10.47 -13.25 -3.40
CA ALA A 142 -9.79 -14.45 -2.91
C ALA A 142 -8.49 -14.72 -3.67
N VAL A 143 -8.52 -14.66 -5.01
CA VAL A 143 -7.33 -14.81 -5.87
C VAL A 143 -6.30 -13.73 -5.57
N GLY A 144 -6.74 -12.45 -5.52
CA GLY A 144 -5.84 -11.34 -5.20
C GLY A 144 -5.14 -11.53 -3.85
N ARG A 145 -5.87 -12.03 -2.84
CA ARG A 145 -5.33 -12.30 -1.50
C ARG A 145 -4.32 -13.43 -1.52
N GLN A 146 -4.57 -14.50 -2.27
CA GLN A 146 -3.61 -15.61 -2.41
C GLN A 146 -2.31 -15.16 -3.09
N VAL A 147 -2.38 -14.37 -4.16
CA VAL A 147 -1.19 -13.81 -4.82
C VAL A 147 -0.41 -12.89 -3.86
N LEU A 148 -1.11 -12.12 -3.03
CA LEU A 148 -0.49 -11.26 -2.02
C LEU A 148 0.23 -12.07 -0.93
N LEU A 149 -0.42 -13.11 -0.40
CA LEU A 149 0.18 -14.03 0.58
C LEU A 149 1.41 -14.73 0.01
N GLY A 150 1.34 -15.21 -1.25
CA GLY A 150 2.51 -15.79 -1.93
C GLY A 150 3.66 -14.80 -2.06
N SER A 151 3.37 -13.52 -2.34
CA SER A 151 4.39 -12.46 -2.39
C SER A 151 5.05 -12.24 -1.03
N LEU A 152 4.26 -12.22 0.05
CA LEU A 152 4.79 -12.08 1.42
C LEU A 152 5.58 -13.31 1.88
N SER A 153 5.16 -14.51 1.49
CA SER A 153 5.89 -15.75 1.76
C SER A 153 7.26 -15.77 1.08
N ALA A 154 7.40 -15.16 -0.10
CA ALA A 154 8.70 -15.03 -0.75
C ALA A 154 9.68 -14.16 0.07
N PHE A 155 9.21 -13.06 0.66
CA PHE A 155 10.02 -12.26 1.59
C PHE A 155 10.35 -13.04 2.87
N ASP A 156 9.39 -13.79 3.40
CA ASP A 156 9.58 -14.62 4.58
C ASP A 156 10.67 -15.69 4.37
N SER A 157 10.77 -16.26 3.16
CA SER A 157 11.79 -17.27 2.82
C SER A 157 13.23 -16.77 2.87
N ILE A 158 13.43 -15.44 2.79
CA ILE A 158 14.73 -14.78 2.93
C ILE A 158 14.84 -13.99 4.25
N ASN A 159 13.92 -14.24 5.19
CA ASN A 159 13.82 -13.53 6.47
C ASN A 159 13.73 -12.00 6.34
N GLU A 160 13.12 -11.50 5.26
CA GLU A 160 12.87 -10.08 5.05
C GLU A 160 11.49 -9.73 5.66
N PRO A 161 11.42 -8.90 6.70
CA PRO A 161 10.15 -8.48 7.28
C PRO A 161 9.33 -7.67 6.27
N ALA A 162 8.09 -8.09 6.02
CA ALA A 162 7.21 -7.43 5.06
C ALA A 162 5.74 -7.41 5.49
N LEU A 163 5.04 -6.36 5.08
CA LEU A 163 3.60 -6.24 5.23
C LEU A 163 2.95 -5.69 3.96
N SER A 164 1.66 -5.93 3.80
CA SER A 164 0.87 -5.38 2.71
C SER A 164 -0.15 -4.36 3.21
N MET A 165 -0.46 -3.37 2.37
CA MET A 165 -1.26 -2.23 2.78
C MET A 165 -2.10 -1.66 1.64
N THR A 166 -3.25 -1.09 1.98
CA THR A 166 -4.12 -0.37 1.06
C THR A 166 -3.65 1.04 0.76
N GLY A 167 -4.27 1.67 -0.25
CA GLY A 167 -4.17 3.11 -0.55
C GLY A 167 -4.43 4.04 0.64
N MET A 168 -5.23 3.58 1.61
CA MET A 168 -5.65 4.38 2.78
C MET A 168 -4.80 4.12 4.03
N GLY A 169 -3.74 3.33 3.91
CA GLY A 169 -2.86 2.99 5.03
C GLY A 169 -3.42 1.91 5.95
N ARG A 170 -4.37 1.09 5.46
CA ARG A 170 -4.85 -0.10 6.18
C ARG A 170 -3.94 -1.29 5.86
N VAL A 171 -3.30 -1.86 6.87
CA VAL A 171 -2.54 -3.11 6.77
C VAL A 171 -3.51 -4.27 6.50
N LEU A 172 -3.19 -5.08 5.49
CA LEU A 172 -4.00 -6.23 5.08
C LEU A 172 -3.42 -7.52 5.65
N GLU A 173 -2.13 -7.75 5.42
CA GLU A 173 -1.41 -8.97 5.82
C GLU A 173 0.02 -8.61 6.27
N ILE A 174 0.59 -9.43 7.14
CA ILE A 174 1.97 -9.37 7.62
C ILE A 174 2.62 -10.75 7.43
N ASN A 175 3.92 -10.82 7.16
CA ASN A 175 4.66 -12.08 7.26
C ASN A 175 5.17 -12.33 8.69
N ALA A 176 5.72 -13.52 8.94
CA ALA A 176 6.21 -13.90 10.26
C ALA A 176 7.39 -13.02 10.69
N ALA A 177 8.34 -12.77 9.79
CA ALA A 177 9.48 -11.89 10.05
C ALA A 177 9.07 -10.45 10.46
N ALA A 178 7.98 -9.91 9.90
CA ALA A 178 7.42 -8.61 10.32
C ALA A 178 6.84 -8.63 11.73
N ALA A 179 6.20 -9.73 12.13
CA ALA A 179 5.67 -9.84 13.49
C ALA A 179 6.78 -9.82 14.54
N GLU A 180 7.95 -10.38 14.24
CA GLU A 180 9.08 -10.46 15.17
C GLU A 180 9.73 -9.11 15.49
N ILE A 181 9.67 -8.14 14.55
CA ILE A 181 10.29 -6.82 14.75
C ILE A 181 9.39 -5.84 15.50
N PHE A 182 8.11 -6.17 15.72
CA PHE A 182 7.16 -5.27 16.35
C PHE A 182 7.44 -5.06 17.84
N ASP A 183 7.26 -3.82 18.30
CA ASP A 183 7.45 -3.43 19.69
C ASP A 183 6.52 -2.26 20.10
N ALA A 184 6.87 -1.56 21.19
CA ALA A 184 6.10 -0.43 21.68
C ALA A 184 6.13 0.79 20.75
N ASP A 185 7.18 0.94 19.94
CA ASP A 185 7.43 2.10 19.09
C ASP A 185 7.05 1.87 17.64
N PHE A 186 6.99 0.61 17.20
CA PHE A 186 6.72 0.22 15.82
C PHE A 186 5.91 -1.08 15.77
N ARG A 187 4.64 -1.02 15.38
CA ARG A 187 3.75 -2.20 15.35
C ARG A 187 2.51 -1.97 14.49
N VAL A 188 1.78 -3.04 14.18
CA VAL A 188 0.41 -2.90 13.66
C VAL A 188 -0.57 -2.75 14.81
N HIS A 189 -1.42 -1.71 14.76
CA HIS A 189 -2.49 -1.47 15.73
C HIS A 189 -3.75 -1.03 14.98
N ASN A 190 -4.89 -1.68 15.25
CA ASN A 190 -6.16 -1.43 14.55
C ASN A 190 -6.04 -1.44 13.00
N ASN A 191 -5.33 -2.44 12.47
CA ASN A 191 -5.02 -2.58 11.04
C ASN A 191 -4.31 -1.37 10.43
N ARG A 192 -3.55 -0.58 11.20
CA ARG A 192 -2.68 0.47 10.69
C ARG A 192 -1.28 0.31 11.25
N LEU A 193 -0.28 0.76 10.50
CA LEU A 193 1.09 0.77 10.97
C LEU A 193 1.28 1.94 11.95
N TYR A 194 1.41 1.62 13.24
CA TYR A 194 1.76 2.57 14.28
C TYR A 194 3.28 2.76 14.32
N MET A 195 3.69 4.03 14.33
CA MET A 195 5.07 4.46 14.53
C MET A 195 5.09 5.59 15.56
N ARG A 196 5.93 5.48 16.59
CA ARG A 196 6.13 6.57 17.56
C ARG A 196 6.65 7.85 16.87
N ASP A 197 7.44 7.69 15.81
CA ASP A 197 7.91 8.78 14.98
C ASP A 197 6.77 9.38 14.12
N GLY A 198 6.19 10.47 14.61
CA GLY A 198 5.15 11.21 13.88
C GLY A 198 5.61 11.82 12.55
N LYS A 199 6.92 12.04 12.36
CA LYS A 199 7.45 12.50 11.05
C LYS A 199 7.44 11.34 10.05
N ALA A 200 7.82 10.14 10.47
CA ALA A 200 7.72 8.94 9.64
C ALA A 200 6.26 8.62 9.27
N THR A 201 5.33 8.79 10.22
CA THR A 201 3.88 8.64 9.98
C THR A 201 3.38 9.58 8.88
N ARG A 202 3.66 10.89 9.00
CA ARG A 202 3.28 11.87 7.97
C ARG A 202 3.94 11.59 6.62
N ALA A 203 5.18 11.13 6.62
CA ALA A 203 5.87 10.76 5.37
C ALA A 203 5.22 9.55 4.69
N LEU A 204 4.75 8.57 5.47
CA LEU A 204 3.99 7.44 4.94
C LEU A 204 2.66 7.91 4.35
N ASP A 205 1.86 8.65 5.11
CA ASP A 205 0.56 9.17 4.66
C ASP A 205 0.66 10.01 3.38
N ALA A 206 1.69 10.86 3.28
CA ALA A 206 1.95 11.67 2.09
C ALA A 206 2.26 10.78 0.87
N ARG A 207 3.01 9.70 1.05
CA ARG A 207 3.33 8.76 -0.04
C ARG A 207 2.14 7.93 -0.46
N LEU A 208 1.28 7.51 0.48
CA LEU A 208 0.05 6.80 0.17
C LEU A 208 -0.94 7.66 -0.61
N THR A 209 -0.94 8.97 -0.35
CA THR A 209 -1.80 9.93 -1.08
C THR A 209 -1.28 10.24 -2.49
N ASN A 210 0.04 10.28 -2.70
CA ASN A 210 0.66 10.71 -3.96
C ASN A 210 0.98 9.58 -4.97
N SER A 211 0.70 8.33 -4.62
CA SER A 211 1.27 7.16 -5.28
C SER A 211 0.61 6.75 -6.60
N ASP A 212 -0.62 7.19 -6.86
CA ASP A 212 -1.36 6.86 -8.10
C ASP A 212 -0.64 7.31 -9.38
N ARG A 213 0.18 8.37 -9.26
CA ARG A 213 0.92 8.97 -10.38
C ARG A 213 2.40 8.57 -10.36
N GLU A 214 3.05 8.50 -9.19
CA GLU A 214 4.51 8.25 -9.11
C GLU A 214 4.92 6.78 -9.24
N LEU A 215 4.19 5.82 -8.67
CA LEU A 215 4.59 4.40 -8.69
C LEU A 215 4.36 3.72 -10.04
N ARG A 216 3.42 4.22 -10.85
CA ARG A 216 3.26 3.77 -12.25
C ARG A 216 4.37 4.29 -13.17
N LEU A 217 4.96 5.46 -12.85
CA LEU A 217 5.95 6.13 -13.70
C LEU A 217 7.40 5.74 -13.38
N ARG A 218 7.68 5.15 -12.20
CA ARG A 218 9.04 4.86 -11.74
C ARG A 218 9.31 3.37 -11.57
N ALA A 219 9.09 2.58 -12.62
CA ALA A 219 9.70 1.25 -12.72
C ALA A 219 11.24 1.42 -12.72
N GLY A 220 11.86 1.45 -11.54
CA GLY A 220 13.32 1.55 -11.38
C GLY A 220 13.85 2.59 -10.39
N SER A 221 13.04 3.45 -9.76
CA SER A 221 13.59 4.43 -8.80
C SER A 221 13.82 3.80 -7.42
N ARG A 222 15.08 3.59 -7.05
CA ARG A 222 15.49 2.94 -5.78
C ARG A 222 15.56 3.89 -4.57
N ILE A 223 15.43 5.21 -4.74
CA ILE A 223 15.81 6.20 -3.69
C ILE A 223 14.65 7.12 -3.25
N GLY A 224 13.48 7.07 -3.88
CA GLY A 224 12.30 7.88 -3.49
C GLY A 224 11.41 7.27 -2.40
N ASP A 225 11.52 5.97 -2.16
CA ASP A 225 10.52 5.18 -1.42
C ASP A 225 10.96 4.72 -0.03
N ILE A 226 12.02 5.32 0.52
CA ILE A 226 12.54 5.00 1.86
C ILE A 226 11.97 5.94 2.93
N ILE A 227 11.41 5.38 4.00
CA ILE A 227 11.02 6.11 5.23
C ILE A 227 11.87 5.56 6.37
N VAL A 228 12.34 6.44 7.24
CA VAL A 228 13.10 6.04 8.43
C VAL A 228 12.22 6.31 9.66
N ALA A 229 11.76 5.25 10.31
CA ALA A 229 10.96 5.31 11.53
C ALA A 229 11.88 5.21 12.75
N ARG A 230 12.07 6.33 13.45
CA ARG A 230 12.90 6.35 14.66
C ARG A 230 12.17 5.76 15.86
N ARG A 231 12.92 5.02 16.69
CA ARG A 231 12.47 4.44 17.95
C ARG A 231 13.14 5.17 19.12
N GLU A 232 12.60 5.05 20.32
CA GLU A 232 13.10 5.75 21.51
C GLU A 232 14.47 5.24 21.94
N THR A 233 14.59 3.92 22.06
CA THR A 233 15.76 3.26 22.66
C THR A 233 16.51 2.36 21.68
N LYS A 234 15.90 2.01 20.55
CA LYS A 234 16.46 1.13 19.53
C LYS A 234 16.83 1.92 18.27
N ARG A 235 17.69 1.32 17.44
CA ARG A 235 17.96 1.85 16.08
C ARG A 235 16.69 1.95 15.23
N PRO A 236 16.63 2.82 14.21
CA PRO A 236 15.42 3.02 13.44
C PRO A 236 15.04 1.78 12.61
N ILE A 237 13.77 1.69 12.21
CA ILE A 237 13.30 0.80 11.15
C ILE A 237 13.36 1.57 9.83
N VAL A 238 13.95 0.96 8.81
CA VAL A 238 13.93 1.48 7.43
C VAL A 238 12.78 0.82 6.68
N ILE A 239 11.86 1.61 6.16
CA ILE A 239 10.66 1.14 5.46
C ILE A 239 10.83 1.46 3.99
N LYS A 240 10.64 0.47 3.12
CA LYS A 240 10.63 0.66 1.67
C LYS A 240 9.26 0.27 1.11
N LEU A 241 8.67 1.17 0.33
CA LEU A 241 7.39 0.91 -0.32
C LEU A 241 7.64 0.27 -1.70
N LEU A 242 6.96 -0.84 -1.96
CA LEU A 242 6.94 -1.55 -3.24
C LEU A 242 5.51 -1.60 -3.77
N PRO A 243 5.29 -1.45 -5.08
CA PRO A 243 3.97 -1.62 -5.65
C PRO A 243 3.54 -3.09 -5.57
N VAL A 244 2.26 -3.34 -5.26
CA VAL A 244 1.68 -4.69 -5.35
C VAL A 244 1.69 -5.16 -6.81
N PRO A 245 2.09 -6.42 -7.11
CA PRO A 245 2.06 -6.99 -8.45
C PRO A 245 0.66 -6.91 -9.08
N GLY A 246 0.59 -6.73 -10.41
CA GLY A 246 -0.68 -6.56 -11.13
C GLY A 246 -1.71 -7.66 -10.83
N ALA A 247 -1.29 -8.91 -10.72
CA ALA A 247 -2.16 -10.05 -10.41
C ALA A 247 -2.79 -10.00 -8.99
N ALA A 248 -2.18 -9.28 -8.05
CA ALA A 248 -2.73 -9.05 -6.70
C ALA A 248 -3.53 -7.73 -6.60
N ARG A 249 -3.54 -6.90 -7.66
CA ARG A 249 -4.33 -5.65 -7.71
C ARG A 249 -5.78 -5.96 -8.04
N SER A 250 -6.51 -6.48 -7.07
CA SER A 250 -7.97 -6.52 -7.12
C SER A 250 -8.54 -5.23 -6.52
N PRO A 251 -9.47 -4.53 -7.20
CA PRO A 251 -10.16 -3.37 -6.60
C PRO A 251 -10.90 -3.75 -5.31
N PHE A 252 -11.29 -5.03 -5.17
CA PHE A 252 -12.05 -5.56 -4.05
C PHE A 252 -11.19 -5.96 -2.85
N LEU A 253 -9.89 -6.23 -3.07
CA LEU A 253 -8.92 -6.44 -1.99
C LEU A 253 -8.32 -5.10 -1.52
N GLY A 254 -8.15 -4.16 -2.45
CA GLY A 254 -7.62 -2.83 -2.15
C GLY A 254 -6.13 -2.78 -1.83
N ALA A 255 -5.39 -3.89 -2.00
CA ALA A 255 -3.94 -3.95 -1.81
C ALA A 255 -3.21 -3.06 -2.83
N ARG A 256 -2.37 -2.14 -2.35
CA ARG A 256 -1.63 -1.19 -3.21
C ARG A 256 -0.13 -1.25 -2.98
N PHE A 257 0.30 -1.48 -1.75
CA PHE A 257 1.72 -1.50 -1.38
C PHE A 257 2.09 -2.78 -0.65
N ILE A 258 3.32 -3.22 -0.89
CA ILE A 258 4.06 -4.09 0.02
C ILE A 258 5.15 -3.21 0.63
N LEU A 259 5.26 -3.20 1.95
CA LEU A 259 6.33 -2.51 2.67
C LEU A 259 7.32 -3.56 3.12
N THR A 260 8.59 -3.39 2.76
CA THR A 260 9.68 -4.15 3.40
C THR A 260 10.26 -3.31 4.54
N LEU A 261 10.65 -3.98 5.63
CA LEU A 261 10.98 -3.36 6.89
C LEU A 261 12.34 -3.89 7.36
N THR A 262 13.35 -3.03 7.37
CA THR A 262 14.69 -3.41 7.82
C THR A 262 14.92 -2.88 9.24
N ASP A 263 15.02 -3.78 10.22
CA ASP A 263 15.41 -3.41 11.59
C ASP A 263 16.93 -3.24 11.68
N MET A 264 17.37 -1.98 11.79
CA MET A 264 18.79 -1.63 11.85
C MET A 264 19.50 -2.09 13.14
N GLU A 265 18.75 -2.50 14.18
CA GLU A 265 19.30 -3.15 15.36
C GLU A 265 19.64 -4.62 15.07
N VAL A 266 18.75 -5.33 14.35
CA VAL A 266 18.98 -6.71 13.92
C VAL A 266 20.16 -6.78 12.94
N VAL A 267 20.21 -5.88 11.96
CA VAL A 267 21.34 -5.78 11.01
C VAL A 267 22.66 -5.61 11.75
N ARG A 268 22.70 -4.74 12.76
CA ARG A 268 23.92 -4.52 13.56
C ARG A 268 24.34 -5.77 14.33
N LYS A 269 23.38 -6.51 14.92
CA LYS A 269 23.66 -7.73 15.66
C LYS A 269 24.18 -8.84 14.74
N SER A 270 23.51 -9.06 13.62
CA SER A 270 23.93 -10.03 12.60
C SER A 270 25.33 -9.71 12.08
N GLU A 271 25.67 -8.44 11.85
CA GLU A 271 27.03 -8.05 11.45
C GLU A 271 28.08 -8.42 12.51
N ILE A 272 27.80 -8.20 13.81
CA ILE A 272 28.69 -8.61 14.89
C ILE A 272 28.87 -10.13 14.89
N GLU A 273 27.77 -10.88 14.79
CA GLU A 273 27.77 -12.35 14.80
C GLU A 273 28.53 -12.94 13.61
N LEU A 274 28.35 -12.36 12.42
CA LEU A 274 29.06 -12.74 11.20
C LEU A 274 30.57 -12.52 11.33
N LEU A 275 30.98 -11.34 11.81
CA LEU A 275 32.40 -11.04 12.07
C LEU A 275 33.00 -11.98 13.12
N SER A 276 32.23 -12.27 14.17
CA SER A 276 32.62 -13.24 15.20
C SER A 276 32.81 -14.63 14.63
N ALA A 277 31.91 -15.11 13.77
CA ALA A 277 31.99 -16.44 13.18
C ALA A 277 33.16 -16.58 12.20
N ILE A 278 33.37 -15.59 11.33
CA ILE A 278 34.37 -15.67 10.26
C ILE A 278 35.81 -15.54 10.79
N PHE A 279 36.02 -14.69 11.78
CA PHE A 279 37.37 -14.38 12.29
C PHE A 279 37.62 -14.90 13.71
N ALA A 280 36.73 -15.73 14.25
CA ALA A 280 36.78 -16.21 15.64
C ALA A 280 36.94 -15.05 16.67
N LEU A 281 36.28 -13.92 16.40
CA LEU A 281 36.27 -12.77 17.30
C LEU A 281 35.26 -13.02 18.42
N THR A 282 35.61 -12.61 19.63
CA THR A 282 34.62 -12.44 20.70
C THR A 282 33.65 -11.32 20.32
N ALA A 283 32.46 -11.30 20.96
CA ALA A 283 31.49 -10.23 20.70
C ALA A 283 32.03 -8.82 21.01
N ALA A 284 32.96 -8.69 21.96
CA ALA A 284 33.64 -7.42 22.25
C ALA A 284 34.60 -7.01 21.13
N GLU A 285 35.43 -7.94 20.67
CA GLU A 285 36.35 -7.72 19.55
C GLU A 285 35.61 -7.38 18.25
N ALA A 286 34.51 -8.08 17.93
CA ALA A 286 33.70 -7.78 16.75
C ALA A 286 33.04 -6.40 16.82
N LYS A 287 32.60 -5.95 18.01
CA LYS A 287 32.12 -4.58 18.22
C LYS A 287 33.22 -3.54 17.94
N VAL A 288 34.43 -3.78 18.43
CA VAL A 288 35.60 -2.91 18.18
C VAL A 288 35.97 -2.91 16.70
N ALA A 289 36.02 -4.07 16.04
CA ALA A 289 36.34 -4.20 14.62
C ALA A 289 35.38 -3.37 13.74
N ARG A 290 34.08 -3.41 14.03
CA ARG A 290 33.07 -2.60 13.32
C ARG A 290 33.30 -1.09 13.52
N LEU A 291 33.65 -0.64 14.73
CA LEU A 291 33.91 0.78 15.00
C LEU A 291 35.18 1.27 14.29
N ILE A 292 36.25 0.45 14.26
CA ILE A 292 37.45 0.74 13.47
C ILE A 292 37.12 0.86 11.99
N ALA A 293 36.33 -0.08 11.44
CA ALA A 293 35.91 -0.03 10.04
C ALA A 293 35.03 1.19 9.70
N ALA A 294 34.35 1.76 10.70
CA ALA A 294 33.62 3.02 10.58
C ALA A 294 34.52 4.27 10.73
N GLY A 295 35.85 4.10 10.86
CA GLY A 295 36.82 5.20 10.94
C GLY A 295 37.02 5.79 12.33
N TRP A 296 36.59 5.11 13.39
CA TRP A 296 36.70 5.64 14.75
C TRP A 296 38.13 5.48 15.30
N SER A 297 38.59 6.49 16.06
CA SER A 297 39.88 6.41 16.76
C SER A 297 39.77 5.52 18.03
N PRO A 298 40.88 4.97 18.54
CA PRO A 298 40.89 4.20 19.78
C PRO A 298 40.30 4.98 20.97
N GLU A 299 40.51 6.29 21.02
CA GLU A 299 39.97 7.18 22.05
C GLU A 299 38.44 7.27 21.95
N MET A 300 37.91 7.49 20.74
CA MET A 300 36.46 7.51 20.52
C MET A 300 35.80 6.18 20.88
N ILE A 301 36.47 5.06 20.59
CA ILE A 301 35.98 3.71 20.92
C ILE A 301 35.98 3.49 22.43
N ALA A 302 37.02 3.95 23.13
CA ALA A 302 37.11 3.86 24.59
C ALA A 302 35.99 4.64 25.27
N ASP A 303 35.72 5.85 24.77
CA ASP A 303 34.67 6.72 25.30
C ASP A 303 33.26 6.13 25.03
N ASP A 304 32.99 5.64 23.81
CA ASP A 304 31.68 5.06 23.43
C ASP A 304 31.35 3.75 24.15
N LEU A 305 32.36 2.90 24.33
CA LEU A 305 32.19 1.60 25.00
C LEU A 305 32.37 1.69 26.53
N ALA A 306 32.69 2.87 27.07
CA ALA A 306 33.05 3.08 28.47
C ALA A 306 34.15 2.10 28.96
N LEU A 307 35.21 1.93 28.16
CA LEU A 307 36.35 1.07 28.44
C LEU A 307 37.64 1.88 28.60
N SER A 308 38.65 1.32 29.27
CA SER A 308 39.96 1.97 29.31
C SER A 308 40.62 1.93 27.92
N ARG A 309 41.39 2.98 27.60
CA ARG A 309 42.17 3.04 26.34
C ARG A 309 43.09 1.83 26.18
N GLU A 310 43.64 1.31 27.28
CA GLU A 310 44.47 0.11 27.28
C GLU A 310 43.67 -1.13 26.87
N THR A 311 42.46 -1.29 27.41
CA THR A 311 41.56 -2.40 27.04
C THR A 311 41.22 -2.34 25.55
N VAL A 312 40.88 -1.16 25.04
CA VAL A 312 40.59 -0.96 23.61
C VAL A 312 41.83 -1.28 22.76
N ARG A 313 43.02 -0.81 23.14
CA ARG A 313 44.27 -1.14 22.40
C ARG A 313 44.53 -2.63 22.37
N ASN A 314 44.31 -3.34 23.46
CA ASN A 314 44.46 -4.81 23.51
C ASN A 314 43.45 -5.51 22.60
N GLN A 315 42.19 -5.08 22.60
CA GLN A 315 41.17 -5.60 21.69
C GLN A 315 41.48 -5.29 20.23
N ILE A 316 41.97 -4.08 19.90
CA ILE A 316 42.42 -3.72 18.55
C ILE A 316 43.55 -4.64 18.08
N LYS A 317 44.55 -4.90 18.93
CA LYS A 317 45.67 -5.80 18.60
C LYS A 317 45.19 -7.23 18.35
N ALA A 318 44.25 -7.72 19.17
CA ALA A 318 43.66 -9.03 18.97
C ALA A 318 42.85 -9.11 17.67
N VAL A 319 42.05 -8.08 17.36
CA VAL A 319 41.30 -7.98 16.10
C VAL A 319 42.25 -8.04 14.91
N PHE A 320 43.29 -7.20 14.86
CA PHE A 320 44.27 -7.21 13.77
C PHE A 320 44.97 -8.56 13.60
N SER A 321 45.33 -9.22 14.72
CA SER A 321 45.91 -10.55 14.67
C SER A 321 44.94 -11.60 14.11
N LYS A 322 43.67 -11.58 14.51
CA LYS A 322 42.67 -12.57 14.12
C LYS A 322 42.12 -12.36 12.71
N THR A 323 42.12 -11.12 12.22
CA THR A 323 41.70 -10.78 10.86
C THR A 323 42.85 -10.74 9.86
N ALA A 324 44.09 -11.00 10.30
CA ALA A 324 45.31 -10.90 9.50
C ALA A 324 45.45 -9.54 8.79
N THR A 325 45.13 -8.45 9.50
CA THR A 325 45.28 -7.07 9.01
C THR A 325 46.23 -6.29 9.91
N HIS A 326 46.83 -5.24 9.38
CA HIS A 326 47.83 -4.44 10.10
C HIS A 326 47.47 -2.97 10.21
N ARG A 327 46.48 -2.50 9.43
CA ARG A 327 46.02 -1.10 9.43
C ARG A 327 44.51 -1.00 9.48
N GLN A 328 44.00 0.11 10.03
CA GLN A 328 42.56 0.38 10.09
C GLN A 328 41.91 0.33 8.70
N ASN A 329 42.56 0.88 7.67
CA ASN A 329 42.04 0.89 6.30
C ASN A 329 41.97 -0.52 5.69
N GLU A 330 42.91 -1.42 6.04
CA GLU A 330 42.89 -2.82 5.58
C GLU A 330 41.72 -3.57 6.21
N LEU A 331 41.51 -3.38 7.52
CA LEU A 331 40.34 -3.94 8.22
C LEU A 331 39.02 -3.37 7.68
N ALA A 332 38.96 -2.07 7.42
CA ALA A 332 37.79 -1.42 6.85
C ALA A 332 37.47 -1.96 5.45
N ALA A 333 38.49 -2.15 4.61
CA ALA A 333 38.33 -2.75 3.28
C ALA A 333 37.85 -4.20 3.39
N LEU A 334 38.45 -5.01 4.26
CA LEU A 334 38.05 -6.40 4.49
C LEU A 334 36.58 -6.52 4.91
N ILE A 335 36.17 -5.76 5.93
CA ILE A 335 34.78 -5.74 6.41
C ILE A 335 33.84 -5.19 5.34
N GLY A 336 34.27 -4.18 4.58
CA GLY A 336 33.52 -3.61 3.47
C GLY A 336 33.22 -4.62 2.36
N HIS A 337 34.18 -5.50 2.03
CA HIS A 337 33.96 -6.57 1.04
C HIS A 337 32.97 -7.62 1.54
N MET A 338 32.98 -7.92 2.84
CA MET A 338 32.07 -8.91 3.42
C MET A 338 30.60 -8.47 3.46
N ARG A 339 30.34 -7.17 3.55
CA ARG A 339 28.97 -6.62 3.50
C ARG A 339 28.29 -6.80 2.13
N ASN A 340 29.04 -7.20 1.10
CA ASN A 340 28.54 -7.43 -0.25
C ASN A 340 28.45 -8.92 -0.65
N LEU A 341 28.81 -9.85 0.26
CA LEU A 341 28.67 -11.30 0.08
C LEU A 341 27.26 -11.77 0.47
#